data_AF-A0AB37TU43-F1
#
_entry.id   AF-A0AB37TU43-F1
#
_cell.length_a   1.000
_cell.length_b   1.000
_cell.length_c   1.000
_cell.angle_alpha   90.00
_cell.angle_beta   90.00
_cell.angle_gamma   90.00
#
_symmetry.space_group_name_H-M   'P 1'
#
loop_
_entity.id
_entity.type
_entity.pdbx_description
1 polymer ?
#
loop_
_entity_poly.entity_id
_entity_poly.type
_entity_poly.pdbx_seq_one_letter_code
_entity_poly.pdbx_strand_id
1 'polypeptide(L)' 'MDPNAEDQPIAVARANISKLHNAVQLLRRVYFLTSRGTREAAVVPVDLGELVQEVGGADTAVAILKAHLNQNES' A
#
# COMPACT_ATOMS: atom_id res chain seq x y z
N MET A 1 -0.70 15.56 -8.09
CA MET A 1 -0.22 14.55 -7.13
C MET A 1 1.18 14.93 -6.66
N ASP A 2 1.35 15.07 -5.35
CA ASP A 2 2.66 15.18 -4.71
C ASP A 2 3.24 13.77 -4.49
N PRO A 3 4.36 13.38 -5.11
CA PRO A 3 4.95 12.05 -4.97
C PRO A 3 5.56 11.77 -3.59
N ASN A 4 5.71 12.79 -2.74
CA ASN A 4 6.27 12.63 -1.39
C ASN A 4 5.19 12.48 -0.31
N ALA A 5 3.93 12.79 -0.63
CA ALA A 5 2.82 12.52 0.27
C ALA A 5 2.40 11.04 0.15
N GLU A 6 2.40 10.31 1.26
CA GLU A 6 1.93 8.92 1.29
C GLU A 6 0.40 8.84 1.09
N ASP A 7 -0.32 9.84 1.58
CA ASP A 7 -1.77 9.95 1.45
C ASP A 7 -2.17 10.68 0.16
N GLN A 8 -2.98 10.02 -0.66
CA GLN A 8 -3.43 10.52 -1.95
C GLN A 8 -4.96 10.47 -2.03
N PRO A 9 -5.66 11.62 -2.14
CA PRO A 9 -7.08 11.61 -2.40
C PRO A 9 -7.41 10.80 -3.67
N ILE A 10 -8.43 9.94 -3.63
CA ILE A 10 -8.77 9.04 -4.74
C ILE A 10 -8.94 9.80 -6.07
N ALA A 11 -9.58 10.98 -6.04
CA ALA A 11 -9.77 11.81 -7.24
C ALA A 11 -8.43 12.26 -7.86
N VAL A 12 -7.45 12.60 -7.01
CA VAL A 12 -6.11 13.03 -7.44
C VAL A 12 -5.32 11.83 -7.96
N ALA A 13 -5.36 10.70 -7.26
CA ALA A 13 -4.70 9.46 -7.68
C ALA A 13 -5.20 9.00 -9.06
N ARG A 14 -6.53 8.98 -9.26
CA ARG A 14 -7.15 8.60 -10.54
C ARG A 14 -6.74 9.51 -11.69
N ALA A 15 -6.71 10.82 -11.46
CA ALA A 15 -6.27 11.79 -12.47
C ALA A 15 -4.77 11.69 -12.82
N ASN A 16 -3.97 11.00 -11.99
CA ASN A 16 -2.51 10.91 -12.12
C ASN A 16 -2.03 9.45 -12.12
N ILE A 17 -2.84 8.50 -12.61
CA ILE A 17 -2.58 7.06 -12.40
C ILE A 17 -1.22 6.59 -12.93
N SER A 18 -0.78 7.09 -14.09
CA SER A 18 0.53 6.73 -14.65
C SER A 18 1.69 7.23 -13.79
N LYS A 19 1.56 8.41 -13.19
CA LYS A 19 2.57 8.97 -12.29
C LYS A 19 2.60 8.19 -10.97
N LEU A 20 1.43 7.81 -10.44
CA LEU A 20 1.32 6.97 -9.25
C LEU A 20 1.93 5.59 -9.49
N HIS A 21 1.59 4.93 -10.60
CA HIS A 21 2.14 3.65 -11.02
C HIS A 21 3.67 3.69 -11.07
N ASN A 22 4.24 4.68 -11.76
CA ASN A 22 5.70 4.81 -11.86
C ASN A 22 6.36 5.04 -10.49
N ALA A 23 5.72 5.82 -9.61
CA ALA A 23 6.25 6.05 -8.27
C ALA A 23 6.23 4.77 -7.42
N VAL A 24 5.14 3.99 -7.47
CA VAL A 24 5.02 2.70 -6.78
C VAL A 24 6.07 1.72 -7.30
N GLN A 25 6.20 1.58 -8.62
CA GLN A 25 7.12 0.63 -9.25
C GLN A 25 8.60 1.00 -9.03
N LEU A 26 8.97 2.27 -9.27
CA LEU A 26 10.38 2.68 -9.27
C LEU A 26 10.91 2.99 -7.87
N LEU A 27 10.09 3.57 -7.00
CA LEU A 27 10.51 3.98 -5.66
C LEU A 27 10.16 2.95 -4.59
N ARG A 28 9.49 1.86 -4.98
CA ARG A 28 8.95 0.82 -4.09
C ARG A 28 8.16 1.40 -2.91
N ARG A 29 7.37 2.45 -3.17
CA ARG A 29 6.56 3.15 -2.18
C ARG A 29 5.14 2.62 -2.13
N VAL A 30 4.57 2.63 -0.94
CA VAL A 30 3.13 2.41 -0.71
C VAL A 30 2.45 3.78 -0.67
N TYR A 31 1.34 3.91 -1.41
CA TYR A 31 0.51 5.11 -1.36
C TYR A 31 -0.89 4.74 -0.87
N PHE A 32 -1.38 5.43 0.15
CA PHE A 32 -2.73 5.25 0.67
C PHE A 32 -3.72 6.10 -0.12
N LEU A 33 -4.77 5.46 -0.59
CA LEU A 33 -5.89 6.13 -1.23
C LEU A 33 -6.86 6.62 -0.16
N THR A 34 -7.16 7.91 -0.18
CA THR A 34 -8.02 8.55 0.82
C THR A 34 -9.32 9.09 0.24
N SER A 35 -10.37 9.02 1.06
CA SER A 35 -11.68 9.63 0.82
C SER A 35 -12.07 10.41 2.06
N ARG A 36 -12.38 11.70 1.90
CA ARG A 36 -12.74 12.61 3.03
C ARG A 36 -11.75 12.56 4.21
N GLY A 37 -10.47 12.30 3.95
CA GLY A 37 -9.41 12.23 4.95
C GLY A 37 -9.18 10.83 5.57
N THR A 38 -10.01 9.84 5.24
CA THR A 38 -9.84 8.45 5.71
C THR A 38 -9.08 7.63 4.69
N ARG A 39 -8.10 6.82 5.14
CA ARG A 39 -7.43 5.81 4.30
C ARG A 39 -8.40 4.64 4.06
N GLU A 40 -8.69 4.36 2.79
CA GLU A 40 -9.65 3.29 2.41
C GLU A 40 -8.96 2.13 1.69
N ALA A 41 -7.85 2.39 0.98
CA ALA A 41 -7.08 1.38 0.27
C ALA A 41 -5.61 1.80 0.16
N ALA A 42 -4.77 0.90 -0.35
CA ALA A 42 -3.38 1.22 -0.69
C ALA A 42 -3.05 0.70 -2.09
N VAL A 43 -2.18 1.43 -2.80
CA VAL A 43 -1.50 0.94 -3.99
C VAL A 43 -0.08 0.54 -3.58
N VAL A 44 0.28 -0.68 -3.91
CA VAL A 44 1.53 -1.33 -3.50
C VAL A 44 2.29 -1.85 -4.72
N PRO A 45 3.62 -2.08 -4.59
CA PRO A 45 4.37 -2.85 -5.57
C PRO A 45 3.74 -4.22 -5.87
N VAL A 46 3.88 -4.68 -7.12
CA VAL A 46 3.20 -5.89 -7.61
C VAL A 46 3.61 -7.15 -6.84
N ASP A 47 4.90 -7.29 -6.55
CA ASP A 47 5.49 -8.39 -5.78
C ASP A 47 4.90 -8.48 -4.37
N LEU A 48 4.66 -7.34 -3.72
CA LEU A 48 3.98 -7.31 -2.43
C LEU A 48 2.50 -7.75 -2.55
N GLY A 49 1.82 -7.31 -3.61
CA GLY A 49 0.44 -7.74 -3.88
C GLY A 49 0.33 -9.25 -4.16
N GLU A 50 1.27 -9.79 -4.92
CA GLU A 50 1.39 -11.22 -5.22
C GLU A 50 1.65 -12.04 -3.95
N LEU A 51 2.58 -11.59 -3.10
CA LEU A 51 2.87 -12.26 -1.84
C LEU A 51 1.65 -12.29 -0.91
N VAL A 52 0.91 -11.18 -0.82
CA VAL A 52 -0.34 -11.12 -0.04
C VAL A 52 -1.36 -12.13 -0.55
N GLN A 53 -1.45 -12.33 -1.88
CA GLN A 53 -2.33 -13.36 -2.45
C GLN A 53 -1.84 -14.78 -2.15
N GLU A 54 -0.53 -15.02 -2.27
CA GLU A 54 0.08 -16.33 -2.03
C GLU A 54 -0.15 -16.83 -0.59
N VAL A 55 -0.13 -15.92 0.38
CA VAL A 55 -0.41 -16.25 1.79
C VAL A 55 -1.91 -16.35 2.11
N GLY A 56 -2.80 -16.26 1.12
CA GLY A 56 -4.24 -16.41 1.30
C GLY A 56 -4.99 -15.11 1.60
N GLY A 57 -4.45 -13.96 1.23
CA GLY A 57 -5.11 -12.66 1.31
C GLY A 57 -4.66 -11.78 2.47
N ALA A 58 -5.25 -10.58 2.53
CA ALA A 58 -4.83 -9.50 3.42
C ALA A 58 -4.89 -9.88 4.91
N ASP A 59 -5.94 -10.56 5.36
CA ASP A 59 -6.10 -10.91 6.78
C ASP A 59 -5.02 -11.89 7.25
N THR A 60 -4.71 -12.90 6.44
CA THR A 60 -3.63 -13.86 6.74
C THR A 60 -2.27 -13.17 6.73
N ALA A 61 -2.01 -12.31 5.73
CA ALA A 61 -0.79 -11.52 5.68
C ALA A 61 -0.60 -10.66 6.95
N VAL A 62 -1.67 -10.01 7.41
CA VAL A 62 -1.66 -9.21 8.66
C VAL A 62 -1.39 -10.10 9.88
N ALA A 63 -2.01 -11.28 9.95
CA ALA A 63 -1.80 -12.20 11.08
C ALA A 63 -0.33 -12.66 11.16
N ILE A 64 0.25 -13.05 10.02
CA ILE A 64 1.68 -13.44 9.92
C ILE A 64 2.57 -12.28 10.37
N LEU A 65 2.33 -11.07 9.85
CA LEU A 65 3.17 -9.92 10.15
C LEU A 65 3.07 -9.50 11.63
N LYS A 66 1.86 -9.51 12.20
CA LYS A 66 1.66 -9.23 13.63
C LYS A 66 2.37 -10.26 14.52
N ALA A 67 2.27 -11.54 14.18
CA ALA A 67 2.98 -12.59 14.92
C ALA A 67 4.49 -12.37 14.89
N HIS A 68 5.05 -11.98 13.74
CA HIS A 68 6.48 -11.69 13.62
C HIS A 68 6.91 -10.45 14.40
N LEU A 69 6.14 -9.36 14.35
CA LEU A 69 6.45 -8.13 15.09
C LEU A 69 6.48 -8.36 16.60
N ASN A 70 5.51 -9.12 17.13
CA ASN A 70 5.43 -9.45 18.55
C ASN A 70 6.58 -10.36 19.02
N GLN A 71 7.20 -11.15 18.13
CA GLN A 71 8.34 -12.01 18.46
C GLN A 71 9.65 -11.24 18.61
N ASN A 72 9.75 -10.04 18.03
CA ASN A 72 10.96 -9.22 18.08
C ASN A 72 10.98 -8.24 19.28
N GLU A 73 9.94 -8.25 20.12
CA GLU A 73 9.84 -7.45 21.35
C GLU A 73 10.24 -8.25 22.62
N SER A 74 10.77 -9.47 22.47
CA SER A 74 11.27 -10.34 23.56
C SER A 74 12.79 -10.50 23.53
#